data_AF-A0A2V8X1L9-F1
#
_entry.id   AF-A0A2V8X1L9-F1
#
_cell.length_a   1.000
_cell.length_b   1.000
_cell.length_c   1.000
_cell.angle_alpha   90.00
_cell.angle_beta   90.00
_cell.angle_gamma   90.00
#
_symmetry.space_group_name_H-M   'P 1'
#
loop_
_entity.id
_entity.type
_entity.pdbx_description
1 polymer ?
#
loop_
_entity_poly.entity_id
_entity_poly.type
_entity_poly.pdbx_seq_one_letter_code
_entity_poly.pdbx_strand_id
1 'polypeptide(L)'
;MTRKKEAHMNFSSSFFAGILWTALLAPAVAGLPQGQNSQAAVSQLGAVSFAGVPQSTQTIVVRVDSVLKKPPAVSLKKGDNVTVELKDPSAFQQGTQATFYTEGWIFGSGVAVKELGHEFNAGGASAAGAGTGETALGYTQEQISDQELRDRLNSADFVVIGRVTDVHRWTVPKSATPRRVSEHDPDWHEAVVQVQSVLKGAQVKGNKVVVRFPGRNDVAWVHSPKFEKNQQGI
;
A
#
# COMPACT_ATOMS: atom_id res chain seq x y z
N MET A 1 -80.49 34.03 1.82
CA MET A 1 -79.25 33.28 2.09
C MET A 1 -79.07 32.25 1.00
N THR A 2 -78.01 32.45 0.23
CA THR A 2 -77.77 32.00 -1.14
C THR A 2 -77.40 30.53 -1.21
N ARG A 3 -78.17 29.74 -1.98
CA ARG A 3 -77.81 28.38 -2.40
C ARG A 3 -78.05 28.24 -3.90
N LYS A 4 -76.97 27.86 -4.58
CA LYS A 4 -76.88 26.84 -5.64
C LYS A 4 -77.33 27.17 -7.07
N LYS A 5 -76.31 27.16 -7.94
CA LYS A 5 -76.21 26.56 -9.29
C LYS A 5 -77.13 27.09 -10.41
N GLU A 6 -76.48 27.80 -11.31
CA GLU A 6 -76.64 27.82 -12.77
C GLU A 6 -75.19 27.82 -13.32
N ALA A 7 -74.81 27.39 -14.53
CA ALA A 7 -75.48 26.75 -15.65
C ALA A 7 -74.35 26.38 -16.65
N HIS A 8 -74.51 25.23 -17.31
CA HIS A 8 -74.14 24.90 -18.70
C HIS A 8 -72.70 25.16 -19.23
N MET A 9 -71.93 24.11 -19.59
CA MET A 9 -71.96 23.33 -20.86
C MET A 9 -71.27 24.06 -22.03
N ASN A 10 -70.14 23.54 -22.55
CA ASN A 10 -70.01 23.05 -23.94
C ASN A 10 -68.57 22.96 -24.49
N PHE A 11 -68.38 21.89 -25.30
CA PHE A 11 -67.58 21.74 -26.55
C PHE A 11 -66.07 22.01 -26.53
N SER A 12 -65.19 21.04 -26.81
CA SER A 12 -64.92 20.24 -28.04
C SER A 12 -63.87 20.87 -28.96
N SER A 13 -62.82 20.06 -29.21
CA SER A 13 -62.01 19.89 -30.44
C SER A 13 -61.41 21.11 -31.14
N SER A 14 -60.08 21.11 -31.35
CA SER A 14 -59.46 20.89 -32.68
C SER A 14 -57.99 21.39 -32.81
N PHE A 15 -57.12 20.46 -33.24
CA PHE A 15 -56.14 20.53 -34.36
C PHE A 15 -54.80 21.32 -34.32
N PHE A 16 -53.88 20.72 -35.12
CA PHE A 16 -52.58 21.14 -35.69
C PHE A 16 -51.32 20.79 -34.87
N ALA A 17 -50.51 19.80 -35.25
CA ALA A 17 -49.65 19.60 -36.45
C ALA A 17 -48.16 19.97 -36.16
N GLY A 18 -47.23 19.15 -36.65
CA GLY A 18 -45.77 19.42 -36.68
C GLY A 18 -44.95 18.28 -36.07
N ILE A 19 -44.52 17.26 -36.83
CA ILE A 19 -43.37 17.22 -37.76
C ILE A 19 -42.00 17.14 -37.03
N LEU A 20 -41.52 15.89 -36.96
CA LEU A 20 -40.17 15.37 -37.25
C LEU A 20 -39.04 16.40 -37.47
N TRP A 21 -38.02 16.39 -36.62
CA TRP A 21 -36.64 16.82 -36.97
C TRP A 21 -35.66 15.71 -36.59
N THR A 22 -35.04 15.11 -37.60
CA THR A 22 -33.77 14.39 -37.52
C THR A 22 -32.63 15.37 -37.25
N ALA A 23 -31.84 15.11 -36.22
CA ALA A 23 -30.51 15.71 -36.08
C ALA A 23 -29.50 14.61 -35.74
N LEU A 24 -28.69 14.24 -36.74
CA LEU A 24 -27.33 13.75 -36.51
C LEU A 24 -26.53 14.90 -35.89
N LEU A 25 -25.90 14.67 -34.74
CA LEU A 25 -24.63 15.26 -34.35
C LEU A 25 -24.15 14.58 -33.07
N ALA A 26 -23.12 13.74 -33.20
CA ALA A 26 -22.29 13.35 -32.09
C ALA A 26 -21.51 14.57 -31.58
N PRO A 27 -21.30 14.67 -30.27
CA PRO A 27 -20.05 15.16 -29.74
C PRO A 27 -19.34 14.03 -29.00
N ALA A 28 -18.10 13.78 -29.41
CA ALA A 28 -17.11 13.10 -28.59
C ALA A 28 -17.00 13.86 -27.26
N VAL A 29 -17.36 13.21 -26.15
CA VAL A 29 -16.99 13.66 -24.81
C VAL A 29 -15.79 12.85 -24.38
N ALA A 30 -14.72 13.61 -24.15
CA ALA A 30 -13.41 13.18 -23.72
C ALA A 30 -13.46 12.21 -22.54
N GLY A 31 -12.60 11.19 -22.62
CA GLY A 31 -12.29 10.31 -21.50
C GLY A 31 -11.69 11.12 -20.35
N LEU A 32 -12.42 11.19 -19.24
CA LEU A 32 -11.87 11.53 -17.94
C LEU A 32 -11.19 10.28 -17.39
N PRO A 33 -9.94 10.34 -16.91
CA PRO A 33 -9.32 9.22 -16.23
C PRO A 33 -10.03 9.03 -14.88
N GLN A 34 -10.94 8.05 -14.80
CA GLN A 34 -11.48 7.62 -13.52
C GLN A 34 -10.34 6.98 -12.71
N GLY A 35 -9.96 7.63 -11.61
CA GLY A 35 -9.06 7.08 -10.61
C GLY A 35 -9.54 5.70 -10.16
N GLN A 36 -8.63 4.73 -10.20
CA GLN A 36 -8.94 3.31 -10.10
C GLN A 36 -8.66 2.81 -8.68
N ASN A 37 -9.72 2.55 -7.91
CA ASN A 37 -9.66 1.90 -6.59
C ASN A 37 -9.34 0.41 -6.72
N SER A 38 -8.53 -0.21 -5.84
CA SER A 38 -8.30 -1.68 -5.75
C SER A 38 -8.98 -2.36 -4.61
N GLN A 39 -9.82 -3.32 -5.00
CA GLN A 39 -10.57 -4.21 -4.13
C GLN A 39 -10.23 -5.64 -4.56
N ALA A 40 -10.17 -6.58 -3.62
CA ALA A 40 -10.02 -8.00 -3.92
C ALA A 40 -10.87 -8.82 -2.94
N ALA A 41 -11.40 -9.95 -3.43
CA ALA A 41 -12.21 -10.87 -2.64
C ALA A 41 -11.42 -12.15 -2.34
N VAL A 42 -11.44 -12.60 -1.07
CA VAL A 42 -10.82 -13.86 -0.66
C VAL A 42 -11.56 -15.03 -1.33
N SER A 43 -10.87 -15.81 -2.16
CA SER A 43 -11.45 -16.93 -2.88
C SER A 43 -11.20 -18.27 -2.17
N GLN A 44 -10.01 -18.46 -1.58
CA GLN A 44 -9.63 -19.69 -0.86
C GLN A 44 -8.71 -19.40 0.33
N LEU A 45 -8.92 -20.08 1.45
CA LEU A 45 -8.05 -20.02 2.64
C LEU A 45 -7.05 -21.17 2.64
N GLY A 46 -5.84 -20.94 3.16
CA GLY A 46 -4.80 -21.97 3.28
C GLY A 46 -4.32 -22.52 1.94
N ALA A 47 -4.43 -21.74 0.86
CA ALA A 47 -4.22 -22.18 -0.51
C ALA A 47 -3.31 -21.21 -1.29
N VAL A 48 -2.76 -21.68 -2.40
CA VAL A 48 -1.86 -20.93 -3.29
C VAL A 48 -2.37 -20.98 -4.72
N SER A 49 -2.15 -19.90 -5.48
CA SER A 49 -2.62 -19.77 -6.88
C SER A 49 -1.68 -20.40 -7.91
N PHE A 50 -0.48 -20.82 -7.51
CA PHE A 50 0.48 -21.55 -8.35
C PHE A 50 1.49 -22.35 -7.51
N ALA A 51 2.05 -23.41 -8.10
CA ALA A 51 2.94 -24.36 -7.40
C ALA A 51 4.28 -23.79 -6.92
N GLY A 52 4.64 -22.56 -7.32
CA GLY A 52 5.89 -21.90 -6.94
C GLY A 52 5.87 -21.27 -5.54
N VAL A 53 4.74 -21.35 -4.82
CA VAL A 53 4.59 -20.78 -3.47
C VAL A 53 4.40 -21.92 -2.45
N PRO A 54 5.16 -21.93 -1.34
CA PRO A 54 4.91 -22.87 -0.24
C PRO A 54 3.53 -22.64 0.36
N GLN A 55 2.67 -23.65 0.34
CA GLN A 55 1.35 -23.57 0.95
C GLN A 55 1.46 -23.62 2.48
N SER A 56 0.76 -22.72 3.16
CA SER A 56 0.68 -22.68 4.63
C SER A 56 -0.71 -22.25 5.10
N THR A 57 -0.94 -22.27 6.42
CA THR A 57 -2.16 -21.72 7.02
C THR A 57 -2.26 -20.21 6.90
N GLN A 58 -1.15 -19.52 6.57
CA GLN A 58 -1.08 -18.08 6.38
C GLN A 58 -1.28 -17.66 4.93
N THR A 59 -1.23 -18.58 3.97
CA THR A 59 -1.45 -18.27 2.55
C THR A 59 -2.92 -18.32 2.20
N ILE A 60 -3.42 -17.28 1.53
CA ILE A 60 -4.76 -17.24 0.95
C ILE A 60 -4.69 -16.95 -0.54
N VAL A 61 -5.72 -17.36 -1.28
CA VAL A 61 -5.93 -16.91 -2.66
C VAL A 61 -6.97 -15.81 -2.65
N VAL A 62 -6.63 -14.68 -3.24
CA VAL A 62 -7.55 -13.56 -3.46
C VAL A 62 -7.79 -13.39 -4.95
N ARG A 63 -9.04 -13.17 -5.34
CA ARG A 63 -9.41 -12.77 -6.69
C ARG A 63 -9.38 -11.25 -6.76
N VAL A 64 -8.59 -10.72 -7.69
CA VAL A 64 -8.42 -9.28 -7.88
C VAL A 64 -9.67 -8.69 -8.52
N ASP A 65 -10.35 -7.78 -7.84
CA ASP A 65 -11.46 -7.04 -8.44
C ASP A 65 -10.97 -5.75 -9.11
N SER A 66 -9.90 -5.15 -8.59
CA SER A 66 -9.23 -4.00 -9.19
C SER A 66 -7.80 -3.80 -8.65
N VAL A 67 -6.97 -2.96 -9.29
CA VAL A 67 -5.55 -2.71 -8.91
C VAL A 67 -5.30 -1.19 -8.70
N LEU A 68 -4.93 -0.74 -7.49
CA LEU A 68 -4.65 0.66 -7.10
C LEU A 68 -3.29 1.08 -7.64
N LYS A 69 -2.30 0.27 -7.30
CA LYS A 69 -0.89 0.54 -7.54
C LYS A 69 -0.18 -0.79 -7.74
N LYS A 70 0.61 -0.87 -8.81
CA LYS A 70 1.50 -2.00 -9.07
C LYS A 70 2.79 -1.50 -9.71
N PRO A 71 3.94 -2.15 -9.46
CA PRO A 71 5.14 -1.91 -10.24
C PRO A 71 4.88 -2.16 -11.73
N PRO A 72 5.51 -1.40 -12.65
CA PRO A 72 5.33 -1.59 -14.10
C PRO A 72 5.64 -3.02 -14.56
N ALA A 73 6.60 -3.69 -13.91
CA ALA A 73 7.03 -5.05 -14.21
C ALA A 73 6.00 -6.14 -13.86
N VAL A 74 4.95 -5.83 -13.08
CA VAL A 74 3.94 -6.81 -12.65
C VAL A 74 2.73 -6.74 -13.58
N SER A 75 2.45 -7.82 -14.31
CA SER A 75 1.24 -7.97 -15.11
C SER A 75 0.11 -8.54 -14.26
N LEU A 76 -0.56 -7.67 -13.51
CA LEU A 76 -1.76 -8.01 -12.73
C LEU A 76 -2.97 -7.27 -13.30
N LYS A 77 -4.07 -8.00 -13.55
CA LYS A 77 -5.34 -7.48 -14.04
C LYS A 77 -6.52 -7.98 -13.22
N LYS A 78 -7.66 -7.31 -13.37
CA LYS A 78 -8.94 -7.74 -12.79
C LYS A 78 -9.24 -9.19 -13.19
N GLY A 79 -9.68 -9.97 -12.21
CA GLY A 79 -10.03 -11.38 -12.32
C GLY A 79 -8.87 -12.34 -12.07
N ASP A 80 -7.63 -11.86 -11.98
CA ASP A 80 -6.48 -12.71 -11.65
C ASP A 80 -6.54 -13.20 -10.20
N ASN A 81 -5.99 -14.39 -9.96
CA ASN A 81 -5.84 -14.96 -8.63
C ASN A 81 -4.43 -14.71 -8.11
N VAL A 82 -4.33 -14.05 -6.97
CA VAL A 82 -3.06 -13.71 -6.30
C VAL A 82 -2.96 -14.50 -5.01
N THR A 83 -1.78 -15.02 -4.72
CA THR A 83 -1.49 -15.60 -3.41
C THR A 83 -1.04 -14.49 -2.47
N VAL A 84 -1.68 -14.38 -1.31
CA VAL A 84 -1.29 -13.42 -0.26
C VAL A 84 -0.88 -14.22 0.97
N GLU A 85 0.34 -14.00 1.45
CA GLU A 85 0.78 -14.46 2.77
C GLU A 85 0.36 -13.41 3.82
N LEU A 86 -0.54 -13.81 4.72
CA LEU A 86 -1.13 -12.94 5.73
C LEU A 86 -0.31 -12.92 7.03
N LYS A 87 -0.35 -11.78 7.73
CA LYS A 87 0.14 -11.67 9.11
C LYS A 87 -0.80 -12.39 10.08
N ASP A 88 -2.10 -12.20 9.92
CA ASP A 88 -3.14 -12.84 10.72
C ASP A 88 -4.27 -13.41 9.83
N PRO A 89 -4.27 -14.72 9.54
CA PRO A 89 -5.30 -15.34 8.72
C PRO A 89 -6.66 -15.46 9.42
N SER A 90 -6.72 -15.31 10.75
CA SER A 90 -7.97 -15.50 11.51
C SER A 90 -9.01 -14.40 11.26
N ALA A 91 -8.56 -13.25 10.75
CA ALA A 91 -9.41 -12.12 10.40
C ALA A 91 -10.19 -12.32 9.08
N PHE A 92 -9.87 -13.36 8.29
CA PHE A 92 -10.42 -13.53 6.94
C PHE A 92 -11.30 -14.78 6.82
N GLN A 93 -12.38 -14.63 6.06
CA GLN A 93 -13.23 -15.73 5.63
C GLN A 93 -13.35 -15.74 4.11
N GLN A 94 -13.79 -16.87 3.55
CA GLN A 94 -14.06 -16.94 2.12
C GLN A 94 -15.15 -15.92 1.75
N GLY A 95 -14.93 -15.16 0.67
CA GLY A 95 -15.83 -14.10 0.21
C GLY A 95 -15.60 -12.73 0.86
N THR A 96 -14.74 -12.63 1.88
CA THR A 96 -14.37 -11.34 2.48
C THR A 96 -13.73 -10.43 1.43
N GLN A 97 -14.23 -9.20 1.32
CA GLN A 97 -13.67 -8.18 0.45
C GLN A 97 -12.79 -7.24 1.25
N ALA A 98 -11.56 -7.04 0.79
CA ALA A 98 -10.63 -6.13 1.42
C ALA A 98 -9.73 -5.44 0.38
N THR A 99 -9.22 -4.28 0.77
CA THR A 99 -8.08 -3.63 0.12
C THR A 99 -6.82 -4.15 0.79
N PHE A 100 -5.91 -4.75 0.02
CA PHE A 100 -4.67 -5.31 0.53
C PHE A 100 -3.47 -4.43 0.17
N TYR A 101 -2.65 -4.12 1.16
CA TYR A 101 -1.36 -3.45 1.01
C TYR A 101 -0.27 -4.48 1.14
N THR A 102 0.58 -4.59 0.13
CA THR A 102 1.45 -5.77 -0.01
C THR A 102 2.83 -5.43 -0.54
N GLU A 103 3.81 -6.27 -0.18
CA GLU A 103 5.13 -6.30 -0.78
C GLU A 103 5.27 -7.51 -1.72
N GLY A 104 6.08 -7.35 -2.77
CA GLY A 104 6.31 -8.41 -3.75
C GLY A 104 7.12 -9.56 -3.16
N TRP A 105 6.67 -10.80 -3.36
CA TRP A 105 7.39 -11.99 -2.87
C TRP A 105 7.85 -12.92 -3.98
N ILE A 106 6.93 -13.44 -4.78
CA ILE A 106 7.25 -14.39 -5.87
C ILE A 106 6.50 -13.98 -7.13
N PHE A 107 7.25 -13.83 -8.22
CA PHE A 107 6.74 -13.52 -9.55
C PHE A 107 7.18 -14.60 -10.53
N GLY A 108 6.27 -15.12 -11.35
CA GLY A 108 6.57 -16.16 -12.32
C GLY A 108 5.35 -16.55 -13.14
N SER A 109 4.89 -17.79 -13.02
CA SER A 109 3.62 -18.25 -13.60
C SER A 109 2.39 -17.63 -12.93
N GLY A 110 2.57 -17.03 -11.75
CA GLY A 110 1.58 -16.24 -11.03
C GLY A 110 2.24 -15.15 -10.18
N VAL A 111 1.43 -14.49 -9.35
CA VAL A 111 1.88 -13.43 -8.44
C VAL A 111 1.59 -13.87 -7.01
N ALA A 112 2.62 -13.81 -6.16
CA ALA A 112 2.51 -13.96 -4.72
C ALA A 112 3.11 -12.75 -4.01
N VAL A 113 2.42 -12.31 -2.97
CA VAL A 113 2.76 -11.10 -2.22
C VAL A 113 2.63 -11.36 -0.72
N LYS A 114 3.31 -10.56 0.09
CA LYS A 114 3.18 -10.57 1.55
C LYS A 114 2.38 -9.38 2.01
N GLU A 115 1.49 -9.62 2.97
CA GLU A 115 0.65 -8.59 3.55
C GLU A 115 1.46 -7.63 4.42
N LEU A 116 1.35 -6.33 4.12
CA LEU A 116 1.77 -5.24 5.00
C LEU A 116 0.61 -4.80 5.90
N GLY A 117 -0.60 -4.73 5.34
CA GLY A 117 -1.86 -4.50 6.05
C GLY A 117 -3.07 -4.62 5.13
N HIS A 118 -4.28 -4.45 5.68
CA HIS A 118 -5.53 -4.52 4.92
C HIS A 118 -6.63 -3.63 5.49
N GLU A 119 -7.65 -3.36 4.68
CA GLU A 119 -8.90 -2.74 5.10
C GLU A 119 -10.10 -3.56 4.60
N PHE A 120 -11.04 -3.86 5.49
CA PHE A 120 -12.29 -4.51 5.09
C PHE A 120 -13.24 -3.50 4.44
N ASN A 121 -13.76 -3.87 3.27
CA ASN A 121 -14.84 -3.09 2.66
C ASN A 121 -16.15 -3.48 3.36
N ALA A 122 -16.74 -2.54 4.11
CA ALA A 122 -18.04 -2.74 4.74
C ALA A 122 -19.12 -2.89 3.66
N GLY A 123 -19.49 -4.13 3.34
CA GLY A 123 -20.53 -4.42 2.36
C GLY A 123 -21.93 -4.14 2.92
N GLY A 124 -22.57 -3.06 2.46
CA GLY A 124 -24.03 -2.95 2.38
C GLY A 124 -24.73 -1.84 3.19
N ALA A 125 -24.53 -0.56 2.84
CA ALA A 125 -25.57 0.47 2.98
C ALA A 125 -25.31 1.65 2.03
N SER A 126 -26.23 1.82 1.07
CA SER A 126 -26.57 2.99 0.25
C SER A 126 -25.49 3.98 -0.23
N ALA A 127 -25.48 4.14 -1.56
CA ALA A 127 -24.85 5.22 -2.29
C ALA A 127 -25.25 6.61 -1.76
N ALA A 128 -24.33 7.27 -1.06
CA ALA A 128 -24.24 8.72 -0.95
C ALA A 128 -22.81 9.08 -0.52
N GLY A 129 -21.95 9.45 -1.47
CA GLY A 129 -20.59 9.90 -1.17
C GLY A 129 -19.55 9.49 -2.21
N ALA A 130 -19.79 9.76 -3.49
CA ALA A 130 -18.72 9.74 -4.49
C ALA A 130 -17.83 10.98 -4.28
N GLY A 131 -16.96 10.93 -3.27
CA GLY A 131 -16.09 12.03 -2.89
C GLY A 131 -15.13 11.71 -1.74
N THR A 132 -14.66 10.46 -1.63
CA THR A 132 -13.86 10.03 -0.46
C THR A 132 -12.77 9.00 -0.76
N GLY A 133 -12.57 8.61 -2.03
CA GLY A 133 -11.57 7.59 -2.39
C GLY A 133 -10.13 8.04 -2.16
N GLU A 134 -9.80 9.28 -2.51
CA GLU A 134 -8.41 9.77 -2.46
C GLU A 134 -7.98 10.24 -1.06
N THR A 135 -8.91 10.81 -0.30
CA THR A 135 -8.68 11.18 1.10
C THR A 135 -8.60 9.96 2.01
N ALA A 136 -9.50 8.96 1.86
CA ALA A 136 -9.43 7.73 2.63
C ALA A 136 -8.11 6.97 2.41
N LEU A 137 -7.66 6.85 1.16
CA LEU A 137 -6.37 6.21 0.84
C LEU A 137 -5.16 6.94 1.44
N GLY A 138 -5.21 8.27 1.50
CA GLY A 138 -4.18 9.08 2.17
C GLY A 138 -4.12 8.80 3.67
N TYR A 139 -5.27 8.81 4.34
CA TYR A 139 -5.37 8.50 5.78
C TYR A 139 -4.92 7.07 6.09
N THR A 140 -5.23 6.09 5.24
CA THR A 140 -4.81 4.69 5.46
C THR A 140 -3.32 4.50 5.19
N GLN A 141 -2.77 5.10 4.13
CA GLN A 141 -1.33 5.05 3.86
C GLN A 141 -0.54 5.69 5.00
N GLU A 142 -1.06 6.78 5.57
CA GLU A 142 -0.51 7.43 6.76
C GLU A 142 -0.62 6.51 7.98
N GLN A 143 -1.77 5.86 8.22
CA GLN A 143 -1.93 4.88 9.30
C GLN A 143 -0.99 3.67 9.19
N ILE A 144 -0.78 3.12 7.99
CA ILE A 144 0.16 2.02 7.75
C ILE A 144 1.60 2.50 7.96
N SER A 145 1.94 3.68 7.43
CA SER A 145 3.25 4.31 7.65
C SER A 145 3.51 4.55 9.14
N ASP A 146 2.50 5.01 9.88
CA ASP A 146 2.57 5.25 11.31
C ASP A 146 2.71 3.93 12.08
N GLN A 147 2.01 2.88 11.67
CA GLN A 147 2.14 1.56 12.29
C GLN A 147 3.53 0.97 12.05
N GLU A 148 4.06 1.04 10.83
CA GLU A 148 5.43 0.59 10.52
C GLU A 148 6.47 1.40 11.31
N LEU A 149 6.30 2.71 11.41
CA LEU A 149 7.18 3.57 12.21
C LEU A 149 7.11 3.17 13.69
N ARG A 150 5.91 2.96 14.23
CA ARG A 150 5.70 2.53 15.62
C ARG A 150 6.35 1.18 15.88
N ASP A 151 6.21 0.22 14.98
CA ASP A 151 6.82 -1.12 15.11
C ASP A 151 8.35 -1.05 15.06
N ARG A 152 8.92 -0.20 14.19
CA ARG A 152 10.37 0.07 14.16
C ARG A 152 10.87 0.74 15.44
N LEU A 153 10.15 1.73 15.96
CA LEU A 153 10.50 2.38 17.23
C LEU A 153 10.37 1.42 18.43
N ASN A 154 9.38 0.54 18.41
CA ASN A 154 9.16 -0.46 19.45
C ASN A 154 10.23 -1.55 19.45
N SER A 155 10.66 -2.00 18.27
CA SER A 155 11.72 -3.01 18.12
C SER A 155 13.13 -2.48 18.33
N ALA A 156 13.38 -1.18 18.16
CA ALA A 156 14.71 -0.60 18.33
C ALA A 156 15.15 -0.57 19.81
N ASP A 157 16.37 -1.03 20.10
CA ASP A 157 16.95 -0.89 21.45
C ASP A 157 17.29 0.57 21.78
N PHE A 158 17.69 1.35 20.77
CA PHE A 158 18.05 2.76 20.87
C PHE A 158 17.39 3.59 19.77
N VAL A 159 16.96 4.78 20.13
CA VAL A 159 16.49 5.81 19.19
C VAL A 159 17.16 7.12 19.59
N VAL A 160 17.90 7.74 18.68
CA VAL A 160 18.72 8.92 18.97
C VAL A 160 18.54 9.97 17.90
N ILE A 161 18.50 11.25 18.29
CA ILE A 161 18.61 12.35 17.34
C ILE A 161 20.08 12.76 17.29
N GLY A 162 20.65 12.86 16.10
CA GLY A 162 22.07 13.16 15.98
C GLY A 162 22.51 13.66 14.61
N ARG A 163 23.81 13.97 14.53
CA ARG A 163 24.50 14.33 13.29
C ARG A 163 25.64 13.35 13.05
N VAL A 164 25.75 12.83 11.83
CA VAL A 164 26.91 12.06 11.38
C VAL A 164 28.11 13.00 11.27
N THR A 165 29.17 12.70 12.02
CA THR A 165 30.40 13.51 12.06
C THR A 165 31.52 12.93 11.21
N ASP A 166 31.50 11.62 11.01
CA ASP A 166 32.49 10.90 10.21
C ASP A 166 31.89 9.62 9.63
N VAL A 167 32.36 9.22 8.45
CA VAL A 167 31.99 7.96 7.79
C VAL A 167 33.24 7.35 7.21
N HIS A 168 33.53 6.09 7.56
CA HIS A 168 34.71 5.39 7.05
C HIS A 168 34.43 3.90 6.91
N ARG A 169 35.26 3.21 6.09
CA ARG A 169 35.19 1.76 5.94
C ARG A 169 35.57 1.08 7.25
N TRP A 170 34.78 0.10 7.67
CA TRP A 170 35.10 -0.66 8.87
C TRP A 170 36.31 -1.55 8.61
N THR A 171 37.28 -1.49 9.51
CA THR A 171 38.46 -2.36 9.47
C THR A 171 38.23 -3.55 10.39
N VAL A 172 38.20 -4.75 9.79
CA VAL A 172 38.07 -5.99 10.54
C VAL A 172 39.25 -6.15 11.50
N PRO A 173 39.03 -6.40 12.81
CA PRO A 173 40.11 -6.64 13.75
C PRO A 173 40.99 -7.81 13.32
N LYS A 174 42.31 -7.71 13.50
CA LYS A 174 43.26 -8.77 13.15
C LYS A 174 43.03 -10.10 13.90
N SER A 175 42.30 -10.05 15.02
CA SER A 175 41.91 -11.21 15.82
C SER A 175 40.66 -11.93 15.29
N ALA A 176 39.98 -11.39 14.27
CA ALA A 176 38.78 -12.02 13.72
C ALA A 176 39.15 -13.28 12.93
N THR A 177 38.40 -14.36 13.15
CA THR A 177 38.54 -15.59 12.38
C THR A 177 38.28 -15.33 10.89
N PRO A 178 39.08 -15.92 9.97
CA PRO A 178 38.84 -15.82 8.54
C PRO A 178 37.44 -16.32 8.20
N ARG A 179 36.62 -15.45 7.61
CA ARG A 179 35.28 -15.81 7.11
C ARG A 179 35.34 -16.06 5.61
N ARG A 180 34.54 -17.02 5.13
CA ARG A 180 34.35 -17.19 3.68
C ARG A 180 33.72 -15.92 3.12
N VAL A 181 34.33 -15.37 2.09
CA VAL A 181 33.81 -14.21 1.36
C VAL A 181 32.75 -14.71 0.38
N SER A 182 31.53 -14.20 0.51
CA SER A 182 30.44 -14.39 -0.44
C SER A 182 30.38 -13.23 -1.42
N GLU A 183 29.73 -13.42 -2.56
CA GLU A 183 29.44 -12.36 -3.53
C GLU A 183 28.64 -11.21 -2.90
N HIS A 184 27.72 -11.54 -1.99
CA HIS A 184 26.88 -10.58 -1.27
C HIS A 184 27.50 -10.08 0.04
N ASP A 185 28.82 -10.20 0.19
CA ASP A 185 29.49 -9.71 1.38
C ASP A 185 29.28 -8.19 1.55
N PRO A 186 28.76 -7.75 2.71
CA PRO A 186 28.55 -6.34 2.95
C PRO A 186 29.91 -5.63 3.04
N ASP A 187 30.06 -4.56 2.27
CA ASP A 187 31.19 -3.65 2.45
C ASP A 187 30.92 -2.77 3.67
N TRP A 188 31.24 -3.27 4.86
CA TRP A 188 30.93 -2.60 6.12
C TRP A 188 31.61 -1.25 6.23
N HIS A 189 30.82 -0.25 6.60
CA HIS A 189 31.22 1.10 6.95
C HIS A 189 30.70 1.45 8.33
N GLU A 190 31.34 2.40 8.98
CA GLU A 190 30.96 2.94 10.27
C GLU A 190 30.68 4.44 10.13
N ALA A 191 29.53 4.86 10.64
CA ALA A 191 29.14 6.25 10.79
C ALA A 191 29.26 6.63 12.26
N VAL A 192 30.05 7.66 12.55
CA VAL A 192 30.19 8.21 13.90
C VAL A 192 29.12 9.29 14.08
N VAL A 193 28.08 8.97 14.84
CA VAL A 193 26.95 9.87 15.11
C VAL A 193 27.20 10.62 16.41
N GLN A 194 27.27 11.94 16.33
CA GLN A 194 27.20 12.81 17.50
C GLN A 194 25.74 12.90 17.94
N VAL A 195 25.46 12.32 19.10
CA VAL A 195 24.13 12.29 19.71
C VAL A 195 23.82 13.66 20.30
N GLN A 196 22.67 14.19 19.91
CA GLN A 196 22.07 15.41 20.45
C GLN A 196 21.02 15.08 21.51
N SER A 197 20.21 14.05 21.25
CA SER A 197 19.19 13.57 22.19
C SER A 197 19.01 12.06 22.08
N VAL A 198 18.65 11.41 23.19
CA VAL A 198 18.28 9.99 23.23
C VAL A 198 16.78 9.94 23.50
N LEU A 199 16.01 9.39 22.57
CA LEU A 199 14.56 9.21 22.69
C LEU A 199 14.20 7.86 23.30
N LYS A 200 15.04 6.83 23.09
CA LYS A 200 14.88 5.48 23.66
C LYS A 200 16.26 4.86 23.92
N GLY A 201 16.36 4.07 25.00
CA GLY A 201 17.59 3.39 25.41
C GLY A 201 18.35 4.14 26.51
N ALA A 202 19.50 3.60 26.90
CA ALA A 202 20.35 4.20 27.93
C ALA A 202 21.05 5.48 27.44
N GLN A 203 21.52 6.32 28.37
CA GLN A 203 22.36 7.47 28.01
C GLN A 203 23.67 7.01 27.35
N VAL A 204 24.03 7.64 26.24
CA VAL A 204 25.25 7.34 25.50
C VAL A 204 26.44 8.06 26.14
N LYS A 205 27.40 7.31 26.66
CA LYS A 205 28.63 7.88 27.22
C LYS A 205 29.43 8.60 26.12
N GLY A 206 29.81 9.85 26.38
CA GLY A 206 30.61 10.65 25.45
C GLY A 206 29.82 11.20 24.25
N ASN A 207 28.49 11.10 24.26
CA ASN A 207 27.58 11.63 23.22
C ASN A 207 27.91 11.17 21.80
N LYS A 208 28.55 10.00 21.62
CA LYS A 208 28.89 9.45 20.32
C LYS A 208 28.44 7.99 20.23
N VAL A 209 27.79 7.65 19.13
CA VAL A 209 27.44 6.27 18.77
C VAL A 209 28.09 5.94 17.44
N VAL A 210 28.57 4.71 17.30
CA VAL A 210 29.05 4.19 16.02
C VAL A 210 27.97 3.30 15.44
N VAL A 211 27.48 3.65 14.25
CA VAL A 211 26.49 2.87 13.51
C VAL A 211 27.20 2.17 12.36
N ARG A 212 27.16 0.83 12.34
CA ARG A 212 27.73 0.04 11.25
C ARG A 212 26.69 -0.24 10.18
N PHE A 213 27.02 -0.02 8.91
CA PHE A 213 26.11 -0.17 7.77
C PHE A 213 26.84 -0.69 6.53
N PRO A 214 26.14 -1.35 5.58
CA PRO A 214 26.74 -1.76 4.31
C PRO A 214 26.83 -0.57 3.35
N GLY A 215 28.04 -0.25 2.88
CA GLY A 215 28.29 0.86 1.96
C GLY A 215 28.06 0.54 0.48
N ARG A 216 28.05 -0.75 0.11
CA ARG A 216 27.84 -1.18 -1.29
C ARG A 216 26.36 -1.18 -1.68
N ASN A 217 26.06 -0.87 -2.93
CA ASN A 217 24.71 -0.94 -3.52
C ASN A 217 24.43 -2.32 -4.15
N ASP A 218 24.84 -3.38 -3.46
CA ASP A 218 24.50 -4.75 -3.86
C ASP A 218 22.99 -4.99 -3.71
N VAL A 219 22.40 -5.92 -4.47
CA VAL A 219 20.97 -6.27 -4.38
C VAL A 219 20.58 -6.67 -2.94
N ALA A 220 21.48 -7.34 -2.21
CA ALA A 220 21.24 -7.69 -0.81
C ALA A 220 21.18 -6.48 0.14
N TRP A 221 21.74 -5.33 -0.24
CA TRP A 221 21.97 -4.16 0.64
C TRP A 221 21.40 -2.84 0.08
N VAL A 222 20.69 -2.89 -1.05
CA VAL A 222 20.21 -1.71 -1.79
C VAL A 222 19.24 -0.87 -0.97
N HIS A 223 18.44 -1.51 -0.11
CA HIS A 223 17.47 -0.84 0.76
C HIS A 223 18.04 -0.48 2.15
N SER A 224 19.29 -0.87 2.45
CA SER A 224 19.91 -0.48 3.71
C SER A 224 20.30 0.99 3.70
N PRO A 225 20.07 1.74 4.80
CA PRO A 225 20.47 3.14 4.90
C PRO A 225 21.95 3.34 4.58
N LYS A 226 22.25 4.44 3.87
CA LYS A 226 23.59 4.90 3.57
C LYS A 226 23.76 6.24 4.25
N PHE A 227 24.78 6.34 5.11
CA PHE A 227 25.02 7.56 5.89
C PHE A 227 26.06 8.43 5.21
N GLU A 228 25.86 9.74 5.28
CA GLU A 228 26.78 10.74 4.76
C GLU A 228 27.25 11.68 5.86
N LYS A 229 28.47 12.20 5.73
CA LYS A 229 29.01 13.18 6.67
C LYS A 229 28.11 14.42 6.70
N ASN A 230 27.84 14.93 7.90
CA ASN A 230 26.94 16.04 8.22
C ASN A 230 25.44 15.75 8.10
N GLN A 231 25.03 14.53 7.71
CA GLN A 231 23.63 14.13 7.73
C GLN A 231 23.06 14.22 9.16
N GLN A 232 21.81 14.65 9.28
CA GLN A 232 21.07 14.75 10.54
C GLN A 232 19.79 13.93 10.46
N GLY A 233 19.37 13.35 11.57
CA GLY A 233 18.17 12.54 11.62
C GLY A 233 17.94 11.86 12.97
N ILE A 234 16.95 10.97 12.95
CA ILE A 234 16.53 10.06 14.02
C ILE A 234 16.98 8.63 13.70
#